data_AF-X1UTL0-F1
#
_entry.id   AF-X1UTL0-F1
#
_cell.length_a   1.000
_cell.length_b   1.000
_cell.length_c   1.000
_cell.angle_alpha   90.00
_cell.angle_beta   90.00
_cell.angle_gamma   90.00
#
_symmetry.space_group_name_H-M   'P 1'
#
loop_
_entity.id
_entity.type
_entity.pdbx_description
1 polymer ?
#
loop_
_entity_poly.entity_id
_entity_poly.type
_entity_poly.pdbx_seq_one_letter_code
_entity_poly.pdbx_strand_id
1 'polypeptide(L)'
;SSPFRRDIFLEIDWMEAFNPSHSNKPPKNLIEKVISIFDKQNISLHVDLGNLDGGEEIPHCTSTFSFAKLRDIYWEYFLHNDINNPRKGIFHYGIICNYCPDLNFPFFGWDQLDSFAISAERLKEENPLFGVGRLIVGAIVHHLGHSLGLLADTYGGIDNSGTQIPFTLQWLKYRNYRSCLNYYYKYRIFDYSDGTHGWGDFNDWEHLNFSFFKSSHFT
;
A
#
# COMPACT_ATOMS: atom_id res chain seq x y z
N SER A 1 -6.19 8.04 20.23
CA SER A 1 -5.42 6.82 20.50
C SER A 1 -5.93 6.11 21.73
N SER A 2 -5.94 4.77 21.71
CA SER A 2 -6.33 3.91 22.83
C SER A 2 -5.10 3.13 23.32
N PRO A 3 -4.83 3.04 24.63
CA PRO A 3 -3.65 2.33 25.15
C PRO A 3 -3.66 0.81 24.90
N PHE A 4 -4.79 0.26 24.44
CA PHE A 4 -4.97 -1.19 24.19
C PHE A 4 -5.05 -1.56 22.71
N ARG A 5 -4.88 -0.58 21.80
CA ARG A 5 -4.88 -0.78 20.35
C ARG A 5 -3.65 -0.18 19.73
N ARG A 6 -3.16 -0.86 18.69
CA ARG A 6 -2.11 -0.30 17.83
C ARG A 6 -2.78 0.65 16.86
N ASP A 7 -2.23 1.84 16.70
CA ASP A 7 -2.68 2.82 15.71
C ASP A 7 -1.74 2.75 14.49
N ILE A 8 -2.31 2.79 13.29
CA ILE A 8 -1.58 3.00 12.02
C ILE A 8 -2.16 4.26 11.39
N PHE A 9 -1.29 5.18 11.02
CA PHE A 9 -1.67 6.40 10.31
C PHE A 9 -1.16 6.30 8.87
N LEU A 10 -2.06 6.49 7.91
CA LEU A 10 -1.76 6.40 6.49
C LEU A 10 -2.35 7.63 5.80
N GLU A 11 -1.50 8.40 5.15
CA GLU A 11 -1.93 9.48 4.27
C GLU A 11 -1.85 9.02 2.82
N ILE A 12 -2.89 9.33 2.04
CA ILE A 12 -2.89 9.06 0.61
C ILE A 12 -3.22 10.34 -0.15
N ASP A 13 -2.25 10.79 -0.94
CA ASP A 13 -2.45 11.79 -1.97
C ASP A 13 -2.78 11.11 -3.29
N TRP A 14 -3.44 11.84 -4.20
CA TRP A 14 -3.74 11.34 -5.53
C TRP A 14 -3.59 12.43 -6.57
N MET A 15 -3.03 12.08 -7.73
CA MET A 15 -2.98 12.98 -8.87
C MET A 15 -4.33 13.10 -9.56
N GLU A 16 -4.62 14.26 -10.13
CA GLU A 16 -5.68 14.40 -11.12
C GLU A 16 -5.57 13.30 -12.18
N ALA A 17 -6.67 12.59 -12.40
CA ALA A 17 -6.71 11.45 -13.31
C ALA A 17 -6.56 11.90 -14.76
N PHE A 18 -5.85 11.13 -15.58
CA PHE A 18 -5.75 11.42 -17.01
C PHE A 18 -7.09 11.33 -17.73
N ASN A 19 -7.89 10.35 -17.32
CA ASN A 19 -9.21 10.15 -17.87
C ASN A 19 -10.26 10.73 -16.92
N PRO A 20 -11.02 11.75 -17.33
CA PRO A 20 -12.02 12.40 -16.48
C PRO A 20 -13.21 11.48 -16.12
N SER A 21 -13.34 10.31 -16.75
CA SER A 21 -14.38 9.33 -16.40
C SER A 21 -14.08 8.54 -15.13
N HIS A 22 -12.87 8.60 -14.59
CA HIS A 22 -12.53 8.03 -13.30
C HIS A 22 -11.66 8.96 -12.47
N SER A 23 -11.56 8.67 -11.17
CA SER A 23 -10.70 9.40 -10.24
C SER A 23 -9.63 8.46 -9.70
N ASN A 24 -8.44 9.01 -9.47
CA ASN A 24 -7.38 8.32 -8.73
C ASN A 24 -7.62 8.36 -7.21
N LYS A 25 -8.60 9.15 -6.73
CA LYS A 25 -8.97 9.16 -5.32
C LYS A 25 -9.46 7.77 -4.89
N PRO A 26 -8.89 7.16 -3.84
CA PRO A 26 -9.36 5.89 -3.34
C PRO A 26 -10.85 5.95 -2.97
N PRO A 27 -11.69 4.99 -3.41
CA PRO A 27 -13.12 5.01 -3.13
C PRO A 27 -13.38 4.74 -1.65
N LYS A 28 -14.11 5.67 -1.00
CA LYS A 28 -14.37 5.67 0.44
C LYS A 28 -14.92 4.34 0.98
N ASN A 29 -15.87 3.72 0.27
CA ASN A 29 -16.49 2.47 0.70
C ASN A 29 -15.50 1.29 0.77
N LEU A 30 -14.46 1.28 -0.08
CA LEU A 30 -13.42 0.25 -0.03
C LEU A 30 -12.41 0.55 1.07
N ILE A 31 -12.09 1.82 1.32
CA ILE A 31 -11.25 2.23 2.45
C ILE A 31 -11.93 1.87 3.78
N GLU A 32 -13.22 2.16 3.96
CA GLU A 32 -14.00 1.75 5.13
C GLU A 32 -13.98 0.23 5.33
N LYS A 33 -14.03 -0.54 4.23
CA LYS A 33 -13.88 -1.99 4.28
C LYS A 33 -12.50 -2.40 4.80
N VAL A 34 -11.42 -1.76 4.34
CA VAL A 34 -10.06 -2.02 4.83
C VAL A 34 -9.96 -1.66 6.31
N ILE A 35 -10.46 -0.50 6.73
CA ILE A 35 -10.48 -0.10 8.15
C ILE A 35 -11.18 -1.17 8.99
N SER A 36 -12.31 -1.72 8.52
CA SER A 36 -13.02 -2.80 9.21
C SER A 36 -12.24 -4.11 9.32
N ILE A 37 -11.32 -4.37 8.38
CA ILE A 37 -10.45 -5.55 8.39
C ILE A 37 -9.39 -5.37 9.50
N PHE A 38 -8.73 -4.22 9.56
CA PHE A 38 -7.75 -3.92 10.62
C PHE A 38 -8.41 -3.86 12.01
N ASP A 39 -9.64 -3.33 12.09
CA ASP A 39 -10.39 -3.27 13.35
C ASP A 39 -10.63 -4.65 13.97
N LYS A 40 -10.91 -5.67 13.14
CA LYS A 40 -11.06 -7.07 13.59
C LYS A 40 -9.78 -7.64 14.19
N GLN A 41 -8.63 -7.09 13.81
CA GLN A 41 -7.31 -7.44 14.33
C GLN A 41 -6.89 -6.54 15.50
N ASN A 42 -7.83 -5.77 16.07
CA ASN A 42 -7.59 -4.84 17.16
C ASN A 42 -6.54 -3.75 16.80
N ILE A 43 -6.48 -3.37 15.52
CA ILE A 43 -5.64 -2.31 14.98
C ILE A 43 -6.53 -1.18 14.47
N SER A 44 -6.28 0.05 14.93
CA SER A 44 -6.96 1.25 14.47
C SER A 44 -6.20 1.83 13.27
N LEU A 45 -6.72 1.60 12.06
CA LEU A 45 -6.19 2.21 10.83
C LEU A 45 -6.87 3.54 10.57
N HIS A 46 -6.09 4.62 10.62
CA HIS A 46 -6.51 5.98 10.31
C HIS A 46 -6.02 6.33 8.91
N VAL A 47 -6.95 6.40 7.95
CA VAL A 47 -6.63 6.81 6.57
C VAL A 47 -7.00 8.28 6.39
N ASP A 48 -6.03 9.09 6.00
CA ASP A 48 -6.18 10.50 5.70
C ASP A 48 -6.35 10.70 4.19
N LEU A 49 -7.54 11.14 3.79
CA LEU A 49 -7.92 11.50 2.42
C LEU A 49 -8.46 12.94 2.34
N GLY A 50 -7.98 13.80 3.25
CA GLY A 50 -8.47 15.17 3.47
C GLY A 50 -9.14 15.36 4.84
N ASN A 51 -9.04 14.40 5.76
CA ASN A 51 -9.82 14.38 7.00
C ASN A 51 -8.97 14.47 8.27
N LEU A 52 -7.65 14.52 8.17
CA LEU A 52 -6.70 14.76 9.26
C LEU A 52 -5.66 15.83 8.85
N ASP A 53 -6.07 16.84 8.07
CA ASP A 53 -5.23 17.95 7.59
C ASP A 53 -4.08 17.54 6.63
N GLY A 54 -4.26 16.44 5.91
CA GLY A 54 -3.38 15.93 4.84
C GLY A 54 -4.23 15.17 3.82
N GLY A 55 -3.62 14.46 2.87
CA GLY A 55 -4.36 13.70 1.87
C GLY A 55 -5.11 14.61 0.88
N GLU A 56 -4.44 14.99 -0.20
CA GLU A 56 -4.95 15.96 -1.17
C GLU A 56 -4.91 15.48 -2.63
N GLU A 57 -5.67 16.18 -3.47
CA GLU A 57 -5.56 16.03 -4.91
C GLU A 57 -4.43 16.92 -5.42
N ILE A 58 -3.38 16.32 -5.98
CA ILE A 58 -2.23 17.06 -6.51
C ILE A 58 -2.34 17.21 -8.04
N PRO A 59 -1.74 18.28 -8.61
CA PRO A 59 -1.77 18.49 -10.05
C PRO A 59 -1.13 17.34 -10.82
N HIS A 60 -1.63 17.11 -12.03
CA HIS A 60 -1.03 16.12 -12.92
C HIS A 60 0.44 16.47 -13.25
N CYS A 61 1.35 15.50 -13.05
CA CYS A 61 2.75 15.64 -13.44
C CYS A 61 2.95 15.34 -14.93
N THR A 62 3.15 16.38 -15.73
CA THR A 62 3.36 16.31 -17.18
C THR A 62 4.78 15.89 -17.59
N SER A 63 5.74 15.90 -16.67
CA SER A 63 7.11 15.48 -16.91
C SER A 63 7.33 13.99 -16.63
N THR A 64 8.41 13.43 -17.17
CA THR A 64 8.81 12.04 -16.89
C THR A 64 8.91 11.79 -15.40
N PHE A 65 8.09 10.88 -14.91
CA PHE A 65 8.09 10.48 -13.51
C PHE A 65 9.42 9.81 -13.15
N SER A 66 10.03 10.25 -12.05
CA SER A 66 11.32 9.75 -11.57
C SER A 66 11.30 9.63 -10.04
N PHE A 67 12.25 8.89 -9.47
CA PHE A 67 12.43 8.83 -8.02
C PHE A 67 12.69 10.21 -7.41
N ALA A 68 13.42 11.09 -8.10
CA ALA A 68 13.63 12.46 -7.65
C ALA A 68 12.30 13.22 -7.55
N LYS A 69 11.42 13.09 -8.55
CA LYS A 69 10.10 13.70 -8.53
C LYS A 69 9.22 13.16 -7.40
N LEU A 70 9.28 11.86 -7.09
CA LEU A 70 8.56 11.29 -5.93
C LEU A 70 9.04 11.88 -4.60
N ARG A 71 10.35 12.11 -4.46
CA ARG A 71 10.90 12.81 -3.30
C ARG A 71 10.47 14.26 -3.23
N ASP A 72 10.42 14.97 -4.37
CA ASP A 72 9.92 16.34 -4.41
C ASP A 72 8.44 16.39 -3.96
N ILE A 73 7.62 15.44 -4.44
CA ILE A 73 6.21 15.33 -4.02
C ILE A 73 6.11 15.03 -2.51
N TYR A 74 6.91 14.08 -2.00
CA TYR A 74 6.94 13.78 -0.56
C TYR A 74 7.33 15.02 0.26
N TRP A 75 8.31 15.80 -0.20
CA TRP A 75 8.74 17.02 0.47
C TRP A 75 7.68 18.12 0.44
N GLU A 76 7.05 18.33 -0.73
CA GLU A 76 6.12 19.43 -0.97
C GLU A 76 4.74 19.17 -0.36
N TYR A 77 4.18 17.96 -0.53
CA TYR A 77 2.80 17.64 -0.15
C TYR A 77 2.73 16.92 1.19
N PHE A 78 3.54 15.89 1.43
CA PHE A 78 3.47 15.15 2.70
C PHE A 78 4.15 15.89 3.87
N LEU A 79 5.35 16.42 3.65
CA LEU A 79 6.08 17.17 4.69
C LEU A 79 5.76 18.67 4.69
N HIS A 80 5.06 19.19 3.68
CA HIS A 80 4.75 20.61 3.53
C HIS A 80 5.98 21.53 3.65
N ASN A 81 7.11 21.11 3.07
CA ASN A 81 8.39 21.80 3.15
C ASN A 81 8.94 21.97 4.58
N ASP A 82 8.52 21.15 5.53
CA ASP A 82 9.02 21.13 6.90
C ASP A 82 9.52 19.74 7.30
N ILE A 83 10.83 19.60 7.46
CA ILE A 83 11.45 18.33 7.88
C ILE A 83 11.06 17.91 9.30
N ASN A 84 10.62 18.86 10.13
CA ASN A 84 10.14 18.61 11.49
C ASN A 84 8.63 18.36 11.55
N ASN A 85 7.96 18.28 10.39
CA ASN A 85 6.55 17.97 10.33
C ASN A 85 6.28 16.65 11.08
N PRO A 86 5.36 16.65 12.06
CA PRO A 86 5.14 15.49 12.94
C PRO A 86 4.62 14.26 12.19
N ARG A 87 4.14 14.40 10.94
CA ARG A 87 3.79 13.26 10.09
C ARG A 87 4.98 12.34 9.86
N LYS A 88 6.19 12.89 9.75
CA LYS A 88 7.43 12.11 9.61
C LYS A 88 7.63 11.18 10.80
N GLY A 89 7.70 9.88 10.55
CA GLY A 89 7.86 8.88 11.61
C GLY A 89 6.58 8.54 12.39
N ILE A 90 5.43 9.07 11.97
CA ILE A 90 4.09 8.69 12.47
C ILE A 90 3.23 8.10 11.36
N PHE A 91 3.18 8.78 10.21
CA PHE A 91 2.37 8.39 9.06
C PHE A 91 3.19 7.57 8.06
N HIS A 92 2.51 6.61 7.44
CA HIS A 92 2.90 6.08 6.14
C HIS A 92 2.34 6.99 5.04
N TYR A 93 3.03 7.09 3.91
CA TYR A 93 2.63 7.96 2.81
C TYR A 93 2.43 7.19 1.50
N GLY A 94 1.25 7.29 0.90
CA GLY A 94 0.98 6.75 -0.42
C GLY A 94 0.68 7.87 -1.42
N ILE A 95 1.21 7.76 -2.63
CA ILE A 95 0.83 8.64 -3.75
C ILE A 95 0.28 7.83 -4.91
N ILE A 96 -0.95 8.15 -5.33
CA ILE A 96 -1.60 7.56 -6.50
C ILE A 96 -1.34 8.45 -7.71
N CYS A 97 -0.54 7.97 -8.66
CA CYS A 97 -0.22 8.69 -9.89
C CYS A 97 -0.92 8.02 -11.08
N ASN A 98 -1.00 8.72 -12.20
CA ASN A 98 -1.41 8.09 -13.46
C ASN A 98 -0.37 7.02 -13.89
N TYR A 99 0.89 7.43 -13.98
CA TYR A 99 2.04 6.55 -14.23
C TYR A 99 3.25 7.00 -13.39
N CYS A 100 3.80 6.07 -12.62
CA CYS A 100 5.08 6.15 -11.93
C CYS A 100 6.17 5.42 -12.76
N PRO A 101 7.46 5.45 -12.35
CA PRO A 101 8.51 4.65 -12.99
C PRO A 101 8.17 3.16 -13.09
N ASP A 102 7.47 2.63 -12.07
CA ASP A 102 7.01 1.24 -12.00
C ASP A 102 5.51 1.14 -11.66
N LEU A 103 4.91 -0.04 -11.80
CA LEU A 103 3.49 -0.31 -11.57
C LEU A 103 3.03 0.12 -10.17
N ASN A 104 3.75 -0.30 -9.14
CA ASN A 104 3.63 0.18 -7.77
C ASN A 104 4.84 -0.28 -6.96
N PHE A 105 5.41 0.59 -6.12
CA PHE A 105 6.66 0.29 -5.42
C PHE A 105 6.84 1.17 -4.18
N PRO A 106 7.58 0.68 -3.16
CA PRO A 106 8.01 1.49 -2.04
C PRO A 106 9.18 2.40 -2.46
N PHE A 107 9.25 3.61 -1.92
CA PHE A 107 10.36 4.53 -2.17
C PHE A 107 10.85 5.18 -0.88
N PHE A 108 12.03 5.81 -0.93
CA PHE A 108 12.52 6.63 0.17
C PHE A 108 12.14 8.08 -0.09
N GLY A 109 11.16 8.57 0.66
CA GLY A 109 10.82 10.00 0.65
C GLY A 109 11.96 10.84 1.19
N TRP A 110 12.49 10.48 2.35
CA TRP A 110 13.62 11.17 2.98
C TRP A 110 14.71 10.21 3.46
N ASP A 111 14.47 9.52 4.57
CA ASP A 111 15.43 8.65 5.26
C ASP A 111 14.84 7.30 5.69
N GLN A 112 13.58 7.03 5.34
CA GLN A 112 12.79 5.90 5.83
C GLN A 112 12.02 5.22 4.68
N LEU A 113 11.73 3.93 4.81
CA LEU A 113 10.84 3.20 3.89
C LEU A 113 9.39 3.30 4.38
N ASP A 114 8.88 4.52 4.42
CA ASP A 114 7.54 4.86 4.90
C ASP A 114 6.57 5.17 3.75
N SER A 115 7.07 5.24 2.52
CA SER A 115 6.28 5.68 1.37
C SER A 115 6.20 4.69 0.22
N PHE A 116 5.11 4.78 -0.54
CA PHE A 116 4.89 4.00 -1.75
C PHE A 116 4.16 4.79 -2.83
N ALA A 117 4.38 4.42 -4.08
CA ALA A 117 3.74 5.03 -5.23
C ALA A 117 2.94 3.98 -6.02
N ILE A 118 1.80 4.37 -6.58
CA ILE A 118 0.90 3.49 -7.34
C ILE A 118 0.56 4.12 -8.69
N SER A 119 0.79 3.38 -9.78
CA SER A 119 0.40 3.76 -11.14
C SER A 119 -1.02 3.30 -11.46
N ALA A 120 -2.03 4.15 -11.24
CA ALA A 120 -3.44 3.80 -11.42
C ALA A 120 -3.79 3.40 -12.86
N GLU A 121 -3.28 4.13 -13.86
CA GLU A 121 -3.57 3.82 -15.28
C GLU A 121 -2.92 2.50 -15.69
N ARG A 122 -1.62 2.33 -15.40
CA ARG A 122 -0.90 1.07 -15.70
C ARG A 122 -1.55 -0.13 -15.00
N LEU A 123 -1.99 0.04 -13.74
CA LEU A 123 -2.73 -1.01 -13.03
C LEU A 123 -3.98 -1.43 -13.78
N LYS A 124 -4.75 -0.46 -14.29
CA LYS A 124 -5.99 -0.73 -15.03
C LYS A 124 -5.70 -1.41 -16.37
N GLU A 125 -4.66 -0.99 -17.09
CA GLU A 125 -4.22 -1.61 -18.34
C GLU A 125 -3.84 -3.08 -18.15
N GLU A 126 -3.05 -3.39 -17.12
CA GLU A 126 -2.58 -4.75 -16.85
C GLU A 126 -3.66 -5.64 -16.21
N ASN A 127 -4.68 -5.05 -15.58
CA ASN A 127 -5.73 -5.77 -14.86
C ASN A 127 -7.14 -5.32 -15.29
N PRO A 128 -7.50 -5.47 -16.58
CA PRO A 128 -8.69 -4.83 -17.16
C PRO A 128 -10.01 -5.34 -16.56
N LEU A 129 -10.02 -6.54 -15.97
CA LEU A 129 -11.19 -7.16 -15.36
C LEU A 129 -11.57 -6.56 -14.00
N PHE A 130 -10.68 -5.82 -13.35
CA PHE A 130 -10.95 -5.19 -12.07
C PHE A 130 -11.30 -3.70 -12.22
N GLY A 131 -12.15 -3.18 -11.34
CA GLY A 131 -12.41 -1.74 -11.25
C GLY A 131 -11.18 -0.98 -10.74
N VAL A 132 -10.91 0.21 -11.27
CA VAL A 132 -9.71 1.01 -10.94
C VAL A 132 -9.61 1.28 -9.43
N GLY A 133 -10.70 1.68 -8.77
CA GLY A 133 -10.69 1.92 -7.33
C GLY A 133 -10.37 0.67 -6.49
N ARG A 134 -10.71 -0.53 -6.98
CA ARG A 134 -10.34 -1.80 -6.34
C ARG A 134 -8.86 -2.11 -6.51
N LEU A 135 -8.30 -1.83 -7.69
CA LEU A 135 -6.88 -1.98 -7.97
C LEU A 135 -6.05 -1.03 -7.10
N ILE A 136 -6.46 0.25 -7.02
CA ILE A 136 -5.83 1.26 -6.17
C ILE A 136 -5.84 0.81 -4.70
N VAL A 137 -7.00 0.45 -4.16
CA VAL A 137 -7.11 0.06 -2.74
C VAL A 137 -6.37 -1.25 -2.45
N GLY A 138 -6.42 -2.23 -3.36
CA GLY A 138 -5.65 -3.47 -3.22
C GLY A 138 -4.14 -3.20 -3.21
N ALA A 139 -3.65 -2.31 -4.06
CA ALA A 139 -2.26 -1.89 -4.08
C ALA A 139 -1.87 -1.11 -2.81
N ILE A 140 -2.74 -0.23 -2.30
CA ILE A 140 -2.51 0.50 -1.03
C ILE A 140 -2.29 -0.47 0.12
N VAL A 141 -3.19 -1.44 0.32
CA VAL A 141 -3.10 -2.38 1.45
C VAL A 141 -1.90 -3.30 1.31
N HIS A 142 -1.59 -3.73 0.08
CA HIS A 142 -0.41 -4.52 -0.21
C HIS A 142 0.89 -3.79 0.18
N HIS A 143 1.05 -2.54 -0.26
CA HIS A 143 2.24 -1.74 0.06
C HIS A 143 2.32 -1.29 1.52
N LEU A 144 1.18 -1.05 2.16
CA LEU A 144 1.13 -0.85 3.61
C LEU A 144 1.68 -2.08 4.36
N GLY A 145 1.46 -3.30 3.85
CA GLY A 145 2.04 -4.50 4.46
C GLY A 145 3.56 -4.49 4.43
N HIS A 146 4.15 -4.06 3.30
CA HIS A 146 5.60 -3.92 3.16
C HIS A 146 6.19 -2.82 4.07
N SER A 147 5.51 -1.68 4.21
CA SER A 147 5.96 -0.62 5.15
C SER A 147 5.80 -1.03 6.63
N LEU A 148 5.08 -2.11 6.89
CA LEU A 148 4.98 -2.79 8.19
C LEU A 148 5.91 -4.02 8.28
N GLY A 149 6.90 -4.15 7.39
CA GLY A 149 7.96 -5.14 7.48
C GLY A 149 7.64 -6.53 6.91
N LEU A 150 6.53 -6.69 6.19
CA LEU A 150 6.23 -7.96 5.51
C LEU A 150 6.95 -8.01 4.16
N LEU A 151 8.13 -8.64 4.11
CA LEU A 151 9.03 -8.63 2.94
C LEU A 151 9.12 -9.99 2.25
N ALA A 152 9.21 -9.98 0.92
CA ALA A 152 9.28 -11.19 0.09
C ALA A 152 10.55 -12.04 0.28
N ASP A 153 11.66 -11.40 0.67
CA ASP A 153 12.93 -12.06 0.98
C ASP A 153 12.94 -12.74 2.35
N THR A 154 12.03 -12.31 3.24
CA THR A 154 11.95 -12.75 4.62
C THR A 154 10.87 -13.82 4.80
N TYR A 155 9.70 -13.65 4.17
CA TYR A 155 8.56 -14.53 4.33
C TYR A 155 8.11 -15.12 2.99
N GLY A 156 8.12 -16.45 2.91
CA GLY A 156 7.78 -17.17 1.69
C GLY A 156 6.32 -16.99 1.29
N GLY A 157 6.06 -16.70 0.02
CA GLY A 157 4.71 -16.56 -0.55
C GLY A 157 4.30 -15.11 -0.81
N ILE A 158 4.88 -14.16 -0.08
CA ILE A 158 4.80 -12.72 -0.37
C ILE A 158 5.39 -12.46 -1.76
N ASP A 159 4.73 -11.60 -2.53
CA ASP A 159 5.09 -11.16 -3.88
C ASP A 159 5.39 -12.28 -4.88
N ASN A 160 4.81 -13.46 -4.63
CA ASN A 160 5.13 -14.64 -5.43
C ASN A 160 4.41 -14.60 -6.78
N SER A 161 5.08 -14.10 -7.81
CA SER A 161 4.60 -14.06 -9.20
C SER A 161 4.24 -15.45 -9.76
N GLY A 162 4.89 -16.52 -9.27
CA GLY A 162 4.60 -17.89 -9.66
C GLY A 162 3.19 -18.35 -9.29
N THR A 163 2.51 -17.68 -8.36
CA THR A 163 1.13 -17.98 -7.96
C THR A 163 0.08 -17.43 -8.94
N GLN A 164 0.45 -16.51 -9.84
CA GLN A 164 -0.50 -15.92 -10.78
C GLN A 164 -1.02 -16.95 -11.80
N ILE A 165 -0.26 -18.02 -12.03
CA ILE A 165 -0.59 -19.11 -12.95
C ILE A 165 -1.13 -20.30 -12.12
N PRO A 166 -2.43 -20.65 -12.24
CA PRO A 166 -3.00 -21.79 -11.54
C PRO A 166 -2.28 -23.11 -11.85
N PHE A 167 -2.28 -24.04 -10.89
CA PHE A 167 -1.72 -25.40 -10.99
C PHE A 167 -0.19 -25.51 -11.15
N THR A 168 0.55 -24.41 -11.08
CA THR A 168 2.02 -24.46 -10.92
C THR A 168 2.40 -24.96 -9.53
N LEU A 169 3.66 -25.36 -9.33
CA LEU A 169 4.17 -25.74 -8.01
C LEU A 169 4.05 -24.60 -6.99
N GLN A 170 4.34 -23.35 -7.41
CA GLN A 170 4.20 -22.17 -6.56
C GLN A 170 2.74 -21.91 -6.20
N TRP A 171 1.82 -22.04 -7.17
CA TRP A 171 0.39 -21.93 -6.88
C TRP A 171 -0.10 -23.03 -5.94
N LEU A 172 0.24 -24.30 -6.16
CA LEU A 172 -0.16 -25.38 -5.27
C LEU A 172 0.38 -25.18 -3.84
N LYS A 173 1.59 -24.63 -3.72
CA LYS A 173 2.23 -24.30 -2.44
C LYS A 173 1.54 -23.17 -1.70
N TYR A 174 1.22 -22.08 -2.38
CA TYR A 174 0.74 -20.86 -1.74
C TYR A 174 -0.73 -20.54 -2.05
N ARG A 175 -1.51 -21.43 -2.67
CA ARG A 175 -2.95 -21.20 -2.91
C ARG A 175 -3.75 -21.08 -1.62
N ASN A 176 -3.25 -21.62 -0.51
CA ASN A 176 -3.88 -21.48 0.80
C ASN A 176 -3.46 -20.18 1.49
N TYR A 177 -2.39 -19.53 1.03
CA TYR A 177 -1.94 -18.23 1.53
C TYR A 177 -2.88 -17.11 1.07
N ARG A 178 -4.00 -16.96 1.78
CA ARG A 178 -5.06 -16.00 1.48
C ARG A 178 -4.72 -14.62 2.03
N SER A 179 -3.73 -14.00 1.42
CA SER A 179 -3.28 -12.64 1.73
C SER A 179 -3.23 -11.77 0.48
N CYS A 180 -3.51 -10.46 0.60
CA CYS A 180 -3.25 -9.54 -0.51
C CYS A 180 -1.76 -9.38 -0.84
N LEU A 181 -0.84 -9.90 -0.02
CA LEU A 181 0.60 -9.99 -0.32
C LEU A 181 0.95 -11.11 -1.30
N ASN A 182 0.04 -12.08 -1.48
CA ASN A 182 0.15 -13.09 -2.53
C ASN A 182 -0.40 -12.54 -3.85
N TYR A 183 0.37 -12.57 -4.94
CA TYR A 183 -0.05 -12.00 -6.23
C TYR A 183 -1.30 -12.66 -6.83
N TYR A 184 -1.61 -13.91 -6.49
CA TYR A 184 -2.89 -14.53 -6.87
C TYR A 184 -4.10 -13.82 -6.24
N TYR A 185 -3.92 -13.24 -5.06
CA TYR A 185 -4.96 -12.64 -4.22
C TYR A 185 -4.90 -11.11 -4.12
N LYS A 186 -3.79 -10.46 -4.56
CA LYS A 186 -3.50 -9.02 -4.44
C LYS A 186 -4.67 -8.08 -4.72
N TYR A 187 -5.45 -8.33 -5.76
CA TYR A 187 -6.65 -7.53 -6.10
C TYR A 187 -7.97 -8.25 -5.84
N ARG A 188 -7.95 -9.44 -5.23
CA ARG A 188 -9.13 -10.28 -4.96
C ARG A 188 -9.58 -10.22 -3.50
N ILE A 189 -8.67 -9.90 -2.58
CA ILE A 189 -8.96 -9.64 -1.18
C ILE A 189 -8.15 -8.43 -0.71
N PHE A 190 -8.54 -7.85 0.41
CA PHE A 190 -7.83 -6.72 1.05
C PHE A 190 -7.36 -7.10 2.46
N ASP A 191 -7.29 -8.39 2.74
CA ASP A 191 -6.95 -8.93 4.04
C ASP A 191 -5.54 -9.50 3.99
N TYR A 192 -4.87 -9.52 5.13
CA TYR A 192 -3.66 -10.30 5.30
C TYR A 192 -4.02 -11.69 5.85
N SER A 193 -3.12 -12.64 5.71
CA SER A 193 -3.41 -13.97 6.21
C SER A 193 -3.18 -14.07 7.73
N ASP A 194 -4.03 -14.88 8.38
CA ASP A 194 -3.90 -15.29 9.79
C ASP A 194 -3.20 -16.66 9.95
N GLY A 195 -2.71 -17.25 8.86
CA GLY A 195 -2.00 -18.54 8.88
C GLY A 195 -2.86 -19.77 9.16
N THR A 196 -4.20 -19.64 9.16
CA THR A 196 -5.10 -20.74 9.57
C THR A 196 -5.49 -21.70 8.42
N HIS A 197 -5.11 -21.42 7.18
CA HIS A 197 -5.51 -22.17 5.99
C HIS A 197 -4.56 -23.33 5.62
N GLY A 198 -3.65 -23.70 6.53
CA GLY A 198 -2.82 -24.89 6.42
C GLY A 198 -1.52 -24.68 5.64
N TRP A 199 -1.10 -25.69 4.89
CA TRP A 199 0.25 -25.69 4.30
C TRP A 199 0.49 -24.49 3.37
N GLY A 200 1.62 -23.82 3.59
CA GLY A 200 2.06 -22.65 2.83
C GLY A 200 1.35 -21.34 3.23
N ASP A 201 0.45 -21.35 4.21
CA ASP A 201 -0.24 -20.17 4.69
C ASP A 201 0.58 -19.46 5.79
N PHE A 202 1.26 -18.36 5.42
CA PHE A 202 2.04 -17.56 6.36
C PHE A 202 1.12 -16.60 7.13
N ASN A 203 1.33 -16.45 8.45
CA ASN A 203 0.54 -15.53 9.28
C ASN A 203 1.12 -14.11 9.21
N ASP A 204 0.62 -13.29 8.30
CA ASP A 204 1.04 -11.91 8.13
C ASP A 204 0.68 -11.04 9.34
N TRP A 205 -0.53 -11.22 9.89
CA TRP A 205 -1.05 -10.37 10.97
C TRP A 205 -0.18 -10.43 12.22
N GLU A 206 0.33 -11.62 12.57
CA GLU A 206 1.23 -11.80 13.71
C GLU A 206 2.64 -11.23 13.49
N HIS A 207 3.04 -10.99 12.24
CA HIS A 207 4.39 -10.55 11.87
C HIS A 207 4.49 -9.06 11.49
N LEU A 208 3.40 -8.29 11.63
CA LEU A 208 3.45 -6.84 11.42
C LEU A 208 4.41 -6.15 12.40
N ASN A 209 5.36 -5.40 11.85
CA ASN A 209 6.33 -4.57 12.57
C ASN A 209 6.00 -3.08 12.42
N PHE A 210 5.33 -2.54 13.43
CA PHE A 210 4.89 -1.14 13.53
C PHE A 210 6.05 -0.13 13.70
N SER A 211 7.27 -0.61 13.90
CA SER A 211 8.47 0.21 14.00
C SER A 211 9.37 0.16 12.76
N PHE A 212 9.05 -0.71 11.79
CA PHE A 212 9.90 -0.96 10.62
C PHE A 212 10.22 0.32 9.84
N PHE A 213 9.22 1.17 9.60
CA PHE A 213 9.40 2.41 8.86
C PHE A 213 10.26 3.44 9.62
N LYS A 214 10.35 3.38 10.96
CA LYS A 214 11.14 4.34 11.75
C LYS A 214 12.65 4.09 11.72
N SER A 215 13.06 2.86 11.39
CA SER A 215 14.45 2.42 11.39
C SER A 215 14.68 1.37 10.30
N SER A 216 14.30 1.70 9.07
CA SER A 216 14.37 0.80 7.92
C SER A 216 15.82 0.53 7.55
N HIS A 217 16.41 -0.51 8.15
CA HIS A 217 17.72 -1.01 7.78
C HIS A 217 17.55 -2.29 6.96
N PHE A 218 18.03 -2.25 5.72
CA PHE A 218 18.15 -3.44 4.89
C PHE A 218 19.51 -4.06 5.22
N THR A 219 19.51 -5.22 5.85
CA THR A 219 20.72 -6.01 6.13
C THR A 219 21.20 -6.74 4.90
#